data_AF-A0A504B9U8-F1
#
_entry.id   AF-A0A504B9U8-F1
#
_cell.length_a   1.000
_cell.length_b   1.000
_cell.length_c   1.000
_cell.angle_alpha   90.00
_cell.angle_beta   90.00
_cell.angle_gamma   90.00
#
_symmetry.space_group_name_H-M   'P 1'
#
loop_
_entity.id
_entity.type
_entity.pdbx_description
1 polymer ?
#
loop_
_entity_poly.entity_id
_entity_poly.type
_entity_poly.pdbx_seq_one_letter_code
_entity_poly.pdbx_strand_id
1 'polypeptide(L)'
;MGLLAIIVAQVLDPVRVIGLLVLFGLTRLAENKGTGWFALAVGYLLISIVWPGILNGWTGPLAAMRFVAGFLSNAIILGLAFLVTRLWRR
;
A
#
# COMPACT_ATOMS: atom_id res chain seq x y z
N MET A 1 22.66 13.46 2.15
CA MET A 1 21.25 13.15 2.50
C MET A 1 20.50 12.33 1.43
N GLY A 2 20.81 12.44 0.13
CA GLY A 2 20.07 11.70 -0.91
C GLY A 2 20.26 10.17 -0.89
N LEU A 3 21.48 9.67 -0.71
CA LEU A 3 21.77 8.23 -0.78
C LEU A 3 21.06 7.41 0.31
N LEU A 4 21.08 7.88 1.56
CA LEU A 4 20.39 7.21 2.66
C LEU A 4 18.88 7.16 2.42
N ALA A 5 18.27 8.26 1.97
CA ALA A 5 16.84 8.32 1.68
C ALA A 5 16.44 7.37 0.53
N ILE A 6 17.29 7.25 -0.50
CA ILE A 6 17.09 6.30 -1.61
C ILE A 6 17.18 4.85 -1.11
N ILE A 7 18.22 4.51 -0.34
CA ILE A 7 18.39 3.16 0.21
C ILE A 7 17.21 2.80 1.12
N VAL A 8 16.80 3.72 1.98
CA VAL A 8 15.65 3.56 2.87
C VAL A 8 14.37 3.38 2.06
N ALA A 9 14.14 4.16 1.00
CA ALA A 9 13.00 3.98 0.10
C ALA A 9 13.01 2.62 -0.61
N GLN A 10 14.17 2.16 -1.08
CA GLN A 10 14.33 0.88 -1.77
C GLN A 10 14.08 -0.33 -0.86
N VAL A 11 14.41 -0.23 0.43
CA VAL A 11 14.15 -1.30 1.41
C VAL A 11 12.70 -1.26 1.89
N LEU A 12 12.17 -0.07 2.11
CA LEU A 12 10.81 0.10 2.57
C LEU A 12 9.81 -0.30 1.47
N ASP A 13 9.96 0.13 0.22
CA ASP A 13 8.98 -0.14 -0.84
C ASP A 13 8.55 -1.63 -0.93
N PRO A 14 9.46 -2.63 -0.90
CA PRO A 14 9.12 -4.05 -0.78
C PRO A 14 8.25 -4.38 0.45
N VAL A 15 8.57 -3.81 1.61
CA VAL A 15 7.80 -3.97 2.85
C VAL A 15 6.37 -3.44 2.69
N ARG A 16 6.19 -2.32 1.98
CA ARG A 16 4.84 -1.80 1.64
C ARG A 16 4.06 -2.82 0.83
N VAL A 17 4.68 -3.35 -0.22
CA VAL A 17 4.02 -4.31 -1.11
C VAL A 17 3.63 -5.56 -0.32
N ILE A 18 4.55 -6.12 0.47
CA ILE A 18 4.27 -7.28 1.32
C ILE A 18 3.13 -6.96 2.29
N GLY A 19 3.15 -5.81 2.96
CA GLY A 19 2.08 -5.40 3.88
C GLY A 19 0.70 -5.31 3.22
N LEU A 20 0.62 -4.73 2.02
CA LEU A 20 -0.62 -4.66 1.24
C LEU A 20 -1.11 -6.04 0.80
N LEU A 21 -0.20 -6.93 0.40
CA LEU A 21 -0.54 -8.30 0.01
C LEU A 21 -1.01 -9.13 1.21
N VAL A 22 -0.40 -8.95 2.38
CA VAL A 22 -0.85 -9.59 3.63
C VAL A 22 -2.23 -9.10 4.01
N LEU A 23 -2.47 -7.78 4.01
CA LEU A 23 -3.79 -7.19 4.21
C LEU A 23 -4.80 -7.80 3.23
N PHE A 24 -4.46 -7.85 1.94
CA PHE A 24 -5.31 -8.47 0.94
C PHE A 24 -5.62 -9.94 1.23
N GLY A 25 -4.61 -10.74 1.59
CA GLY A 25 -4.78 -12.14 1.98
C GLY A 25 -5.69 -12.32 3.21
N LEU A 26 -5.46 -11.54 4.26
CA LEU A 26 -6.28 -11.56 5.48
C LEU A 26 -7.75 -11.26 5.19
N THR A 27 -8.02 -10.33 4.28
CA THR A 27 -9.39 -9.97 3.91
C THR A 27 -10.10 -11.05 3.10
N ARG A 28 -9.34 -11.92 2.43
CA ARG A 28 -9.86 -13.13 1.77
C ARG A 28 -10.14 -14.26 2.76
N LEU A 29 -9.47 -14.28 3.91
CA LEU A 29 -9.66 -15.26 4.98
C LEU A 29 -10.80 -14.89 5.94
N ALA A 30 -11.26 -13.65 5.91
CA ALA A 30 -12.37 -13.20 6.74
C ALA A 30 -13.67 -13.94 6.41
N GLU A 31 -14.34 -14.49 7.43
CA GLU A 31 -15.64 -15.16 7.30
C GLU A 31 -16.71 -14.22 6.74
N ASN A 32 -16.72 -12.96 7.20
CA ASN A 32 -17.56 -11.91 6.65
C ASN A 32 -16.79 -11.09 5.61
N LYS A 33 -17.14 -11.29 4.34
CA LYS A 33 -16.55 -10.56 3.21
C LYS A 33 -16.69 -9.04 3.34
N GLY A 34 -17.81 -8.55 3.87
CA GLY A 34 -18.04 -7.11 4.06
C GLY A 34 -17.04 -6.50 5.03
N THR A 35 -16.83 -7.15 6.18
CA THR A 35 -15.82 -6.74 7.17
C THR A 35 -14.40 -6.85 6.63
N GLY A 36 -14.10 -7.89 5.84
CA GLY A 36 -12.83 -8.03 5.14
C GLY A 36 -12.55 -6.86 4.20
N TRP A 37 -13.48 -6.52 3.30
CA TRP A 37 -13.31 -5.38 2.39
C TRP A 37 -13.19 -4.05 3.13
N PHE A 38 -13.93 -3.86 4.22
CA PHE A 38 -13.81 -2.66 5.06
C PHE A 38 -12.43 -2.56 5.70
N ALA A 39 -11.92 -3.65 6.28
CA ALA A 39 -10.57 -3.70 6.83
C ALA A 39 -9.49 -3.45 5.77
N LEU A 40 -9.68 -3.97 4.54
CA LEU A 40 -8.80 -3.66 3.41
C LEU A 40 -8.76 -2.16 3.14
N ALA A 41 -9.93 -1.53 3.04
CA ALA A 41 -10.05 -0.11 2.70
C ALA A 41 -9.39 0.78 3.77
N VAL A 42 -9.62 0.48 5.05
CA VAL A 42 -8.99 1.18 6.17
C VAL A 42 -7.48 0.98 6.17
N GLY A 43 -7.00 -0.26 6.04
CA GLY A 43 -5.57 -0.57 5.99
C GLY A 43 -4.86 0.10 4.81
N TYR A 44 -5.51 0.09 3.64
CA TYR A 44 -5.05 0.77 2.44
C TYR A 44 -4.92 2.29 2.66
N LEU A 45 -5.92 2.93 3.25
CA LEU A 45 -5.89 4.37 3.55
C LEU A 45 -4.76 4.69 4.53
N LEU A 46 -4.62 3.91 5.60
CA LEU A 46 -3.56 4.09 6.59
C LEU A 46 -2.17 3.97 5.96
N ILE A 47 -1.92 2.94 5.15
CA ILE A 47 -0.65 2.78 4.44
C ILE A 47 -0.42 3.94 3.48
N SER A 48 -1.45 4.39 2.77
CA SER A 48 -1.32 5.51 1.81
C SER A 48 -0.98 6.83 2.48
N ILE A 49 -1.40 7.05 3.73
CA ILE A 49 -1.10 8.26 4.52
C ILE A 49 0.26 8.16 5.20
N VAL A 50 0.51 7.05 5.87
CA VAL A 50 1.69 6.87 6.73
C VAL A 50 2.96 6.68 5.91
N TRP A 51 2.87 5.96 4.79
CA TRP A 51 4.04 5.55 4.02
C TRP A 51 4.82 6.70 3.36
N PRO A 52 4.17 7.65 2.66
CA PRO A 52 4.87 8.79 2.08
C PRO A 52 5.51 9.67 3.16
N GLY A 53 4.86 9.80 4.32
CA GLY A 53 5.34 10.57 5.47
C GLY A 53 6.61 9.98 6.09
N ILE A 54 6.68 8.65 6.25
CA ILE A 54 7.86 7.95 6.77
C ILE A 54 9.09 8.17 5.87
N LEU A 55 8.90 8.11 4.54
CA LEU A 55 10.01 8.17 3.60
C LEU A 55 10.53 9.58 3.33
N ASN A 56 9.64 10.58 3.34
CA ASN A 56 9.92 11.86 2.73
C ASN A 56 9.56 13.07 3.61
N GLY A 57 9.03 12.83 4.81
CA GLY A 57 8.51 13.87 5.70
C GLY A 57 7.11 14.35 5.30
N TRP A 58 6.40 14.89 6.28
CA TRP A 58 5.01 15.33 6.16
C TRP A 58 4.85 16.73 5.56
N THR A 59 5.95 17.48 5.47
CA THR A 59 5.94 18.92 5.15
C THR A 59 6.73 19.19 3.87
N GLY A 60 6.27 20.15 3.08
CA GLY A 60 6.97 20.65 1.91
C GLY A 60 6.09 20.71 0.66
N PRO A 61 6.55 21.41 -0.39
CA PRO A 61 5.75 21.70 -1.59
C PRO A 61 5.33 20.44 -2.36
N LEU A 62 6.07 19.34 -2.20
CA LEU A 62 5.80 18.07 -2.88
C LEU A 62 5.10 17.03 -2.00
N ALA A 63 4.78 17.34 -0.74
CA ALA A 63 4.18 16.38 0.19
C ALA A 63 2.83 15.85 -0.33
N ALA A 64 1.97 16.75 -0.83
CA ALA A 64 0.68 16.38 -1.40
C ALA A 64 0.81 15.51 -2.65
N MET A 65 1.72 15.85 -3.57
CA MET A 65 1.97 15.04 -4.78
C MET A 65 2.49 13.63 -4.45
N ARG A 66 3.38 13.52 -3.46
CA ARG A 66 3.91 12.23 -2.99
C ARG A 66 2.83 11.37 -2.34
N PHE A 67 1.91 11.99 -1.60
CA PHE A 67 0.74 11.30 -1.08
C PHE A 67 -0.13 10.72 -2.20
N VAL A 68 -0.47 11.53 -3.20
CA VAL A 68 -1.26 11.08 -4.37
C VAL A 68 -0.56 9.95 -5.12
N ALA A 69 0.76 10.07 -5.35
CA ALA A 69 1.54 9.03 -6.01
C ALA A 69 1.55 7.72 -5.21
N GLY A 70 1.73 7.78 -3.89
CA GLY A 70 1.68 6.63 -3.01
C GLY A 70 0.31 5.95 -2.99
N PHE A 71 -0.77 6.75 -2.92
CA PHE A 71 -2.14 6.27 -3.00
C PHE A 71 -2.42 5.52 -4.30
N LEU A 72 -2.11 6.12 -5.45
CA LEU A 72 -2.30 5.48 -6.76
C LEU A 72 -1.46 4.21 -6.92
N SER A 73 -0.21 4.23 -6.46
CA SER A 73 0.65 3.03 -6.47
C SER A 73 0.03 1.89 -5.66
N ASN A 74 -0.47 2.18 -4.46
CA ASN A 74 -1.13 1.19 -3.61
C ASN A 74 -2.39 0.63 -4.28
N ALA A 75 -3.17 1.46 -4.97
CA ALA A 75 -4.35 1.03 -5.70
C ALA A 75 -4.00 0.06 -6.84
N ILE A 76 -2.91 0.35 -7.57
CA ILE A 76 -2.37 -0.53 -8.62
C ILE A 76 -1.95 -1.88 -8.02
N ILE A 77 -1.22 -1.88 -6.89
CA ILE A 77 -0.78 -3.12 -6.22
C ILE A 77 -1.98 -3.99 -5.84
N LEU A 78 -3.00 -3.41 -5.21
CA LEU A 78 -4.20 -4.15 -4.83
C LEU A 78 -5.01 -4.62 -6.05
N GLY A 79 -5.09 -3.80 -7.09
CA GLY A 79 -5.72 -4.17 -8.36
C GLY A 79 -5.03 -5.36 -9.03
N LEU A 80 -3.69 -5.37 -9.04
CA LEU A 80 -2.89 -6.48 -9.54
C LEU A 80 -3.08 -7.74 -8.68
N ALA A 81 -3.08 -7.62 -7.35
CA ALA A 81 -3.33 -8.74 -6.46
C ALA A 81 -4.73 -9.35 -6.71
N PHE A 82 -5.73 -8.50 -6.93
CA PHE A 82 -7.07 -8.94 -7.29
C PHE A 82 -7.10 -9.64 -8.65
N LEU A 83 -6.45 -9.08 -9.67
CA LEU A 83 -6.36 -9.67 -11.01
C LEU A 83 -5.66 -11.02 -10.98
N VAL A 84 -4.50 -11.13 -10.34
CA VAL A 84 -3.74 -12.38 -10.21
C VAL A 84 -4.58 -13.44 -9.50
N THR A 85 -5.19 -13.11 -8.36
CA THR A 85 -6.06 -14.07 -7.66
C THR A 85 -7.31 -14.47 -8.43
N ARG A 86 -7.80 -13.61 -9.33
CA ARG A 86 -8.90 -13.95 -10.24
C ARG A 86 -8.46 -14.88 -11.36
N LEU A 87 -7.26 -14.67 -11.93
CA LEU A 87 -6.70 -15.51 -12.99
C LEU A 87 -6.32 -16.90 -12.46
N TRP A 88 -5.77 -16.99 -11.25
CA TRP A 88 -5.38 -18.25 -10.61
C TRP A 88 -6.54 -19.12 -10.12
N ARG A 89 -7.77 -18.58 -10.06
CA ARG A 89 -8.98 -19.34 -9.71
C ARG A 89 -9.71 -19.92 -10.93
N ARG A 90 -9.20 -19.68 -12.13
CA ARG A 90 -9.69 -20.30 -13.38
C ARG A 90 -8.77 -21.45 -13.75
#